data_AF-A0A1R2C1W6-F1
#
_entry.id   AF-A0A1R2C1W6-F1
#
_cell.length_a   1.000
_cell.length_b   1.000
_cell.length_c   1.000
_cell.angle_alpha   90.00
_cell.angle_beta   90.00
_cell.angle_gamma   90.00
#
_symmetry.space_group_name_H-M   'P 1'
#
loop_
_entity.id
_entity.type
_entity.pdbx_description
1 polymer ?
#
loop_
_entity_poly.entity_id
_entity_poly.type
_entity_poly.pdbx_seq_one_letter_code
_entity_poly.pdbx_strand_id
1 'polypeptide(L)'
;MRKNGFNLPLHPLQVFLWLIILYQIATNEISVIPALEYPQKIVCGVLYHLSLLIVFVFGFLASFINPTDEVSKLALVLPGKNPLPVCNLCKSNVSKTSKHCGPCERCVDGFDHHCVWLNNCVGRKNYKHFFISLAGLFMNSGIVVTFALSLLIDYTKNKKEIEEIIHERENIKAWIAQVIILFGYGVISLLLSGNLLFFHIWLKWKGLTTFDYLMKRRKGNKLNKVENNNDTVIKGYEDIVKGEETLNYSSNTNKNKY
;
A
#
# COMPACT_ATOMS: atom_id res chain seq x y z
N MET A 1 2.59 14.73 -19.18
CA MET A 1 3.53 13.77 -18.55
C MET A 1 4.06 14.25 -17.20
N ARG A 2 3.80 13.49 -16.14
CA ARG A 2 4.28 13.73 -14.77
C ARG A 2 5.74 13.28 -14.63
N LYS A 3 6.64 14.15 -14.13
CA LYS A 3 8.06 13.82 -13.90
C LYS A 3 8.28 13.19 -12.52
N ASN A 4 7.62 13.72 -11.50
CA ASN A 4 7.71 13.26 -10.11
C ASN A 4 6.41 13.53 -9.33
N GLY A 5 6.45 13.20 -8.03
CA GLY A 5 5.35 13.33 -7.07
C GLY A 5 4.91 14.75 -6.73
N PHE A 6 5.69 15.76 -7.08
CA PHE A 6 5.41 17.15 -6.74
C PHE A 6 4.89 17.97 -7.92
N ASN A 7 4.78 17.36 -9.12
CA ASN A 7 4.11 18.01 -10.24
C ASN A 7 2.61 18.22 -9.94
N LEU A 8 2.08 19.37 -10.35
CA LEU A 8 0.67 19.68 -10.19
C LEU A 8 -0.21 18.92 -11.22
N PRO A 9 -1.46 18.59 -10.86
CA PRO A 9 -2.05 18.74 -9.52
C PRO A 9 -1.49 17.71 -8.52
N LEU A 10 -1.44 18.10 -7.25
CA LEU A 10 -1.15 17.16 -6.17
C LEU A 10 -2.35 16.23 -5.95
N HIS A 11 -2.10 14.97 -5.61
CA HIS A 11 -3.18 14.05 -5.28
C HIS A 11 -3.73 14.41 -3.89
N PRO A 12 -5.06 14.47 -3.66
CA PRO A 12 -5.62 14.84 -2.35
C PRO A 12 -5.09 13.99 -1.19
N LEU A 13 -4.91 12.68 -1.41
CA LEU A 13 -4.34 11.77 -0.42
C LEU A 13 -2.87 12.06 -0.07
N GLN A 14 -2.08 12.63 -0.99
CA GLN A 14 -0.71 13.06 -0.71
C GLN A 14 -0.72 14.26 0.25
N VAL A 15 -1.59 15.25 0.00
CA VAL A 15 -1.74 16.42 0.89
C VAL A 15 -2.27 15.99 2.25
N PHE A 16 -3.28 15.10 2.27
CA PHE A 16 -3.83 14.54 3.50
C PHE A 16 -2.76 13.82 4.33
N LEU A 17 -1.88 13.04 3.69
CA LEU A 17 -0.74 12.42 4.37
C LEU A 17 0.18 13.45 5.02
N TRP A 18 0.48 14.57 4.36
CA TRP A 18 1.32 15.62 4.95
C TRP A 18 0.65 16.27 6.15
N LEU A 19 -0.65 16.55 6.08
CA LEU A 19 -1.39 17.10 7.22
C LEU A 19 -1.39 16.14 8.41
N ILE A 20 -1.56 14.83 8.17
CA ILE A 20 -1.46 13.81 9.21
C ILE A 20 -0.07 13.80 9.84
N ILE A 21 0.99 13.86 9.04
CA ILE A 21 2.37 13.87 9.56
C ILE A 21 2.61 15.12 10.41
N LEU A 22 2.15 16.30 9.97
CA LEU A 22 2.28 17.53 10.74
C LEU A 22 1.50 17.46 12.06
N TYR A 23 0.27 16.95 12.03
CA TYR A 23 -0.52 16.71 13.24
C TYR A 23 0.19 15.73 14.19
N GLN A 24 0.76 14.64 13.67
CA GLN A 24 1.49 13.65 14.45
C GLN A 24 2.74 14.25 15.12
N ILE A 25 3.48 15.11 14.42
CA ILE A 25 4.64 15.82 14.97
C ILE A 25 4.19 16.75 16.08
N ALA A 26 3.23 17.62 15.82
CA ALA A 26 2.74 18.59 16.79
C ALA A 26 2.25 17.89 18.07
N THR A 27 1.46 16.83 17.95
CA THR A 27 0.91 16.10 19.10
C THR A 27 1.97 15.33 19.88
N ASN A 28 2.98 14.76 19.22
CA ASN A 28 4.10 14.15 19.93
C ASN A 28 4.93 15.18 20.70
N GLU A 29 5.25 16.32 20.09
CA GLU A 29 6.07 17.36 20.73
C GLU A 29 5.34 18.07 21.89
N ILE A 30 4.02 18.24 21.77
CA ILE A 30 3.22 18.96 22.76
C ILE A 30 2.75 18.02 23.88
N SER A 31 2.27 16.82 23.53
CA SER A 31 1.58 15.94 24.50
C SER A 31 2.45 14.77 25.00
N VAL A 32 3.29 14.17 24.16
CA VAL A 32 4.03 12.93 24.53
C VAL A 32 5.38 13.26 25.14
N ILE A 33 6.26 13.94 24.40
CA ILE A 33 7.64 14.19 24.83
C ILE A 33 7.73 14.97 26.15
N PRO A 34 6.89 15.98 26.43
CA PRO A 34 6.94 16.70 27.70
C PRO A 34 6.44 15.88 28.89
N ALA A 35 5.60 14.86 28.66
CA ALA A 35 5.04 14.00 29.69
C ALA A 35 5.98 12.85 30.10
N LEU A 36 7.09 12.66 29.38
CA LEU A 36 8.10 11.66 29.70
C LEU A 36 9.13 12.21 30.69
N GLU A 37 9.51 11.39 31.66
CA GLU A 37 10.59 11.68 32.60
C GLU A 37 11.97 11.44 31.99
N TYR A 38 13.01 11.96 32.65
CA TYR A 38 14.39 11.63 32.29
C TYR A 38 14.82 10.29 32.89
N PRO A 39 15.58 9.46 32.14
CA PRO A 39 16.17 9.70 30.82
C PRO A 39 15.28 9.36 29.61
N GLN A 40 14.08 8.79 29.83
CA GLN A 40 13.17 8.29 28.79
C GLN A 40 12.87 9.38 27.75
N LYS A 41 12.64 10.62 28.18
CA LYS A 41 12.42 11.78 27.29
C LYS A 41 13.48 11.92 26.20
N ILE A 42 14.75 11.79 26.55
CA ILE A 42 15.87 11.93 25.59
C ILE A 42 15.87 10.75 24.63
N VAL A 43 15.82 9.52 25.17
CA VAL A 43 15.87 8.30 24.36
C VAL A 43 14.70 8.24 23.40
N CYS A 44 13.48 8.47 23.91
CA CYS A 44 12.25 8.46 23.14
C CYS A 44 12.23 9.57 22.08
N GLY A 45 12.63 10.78 22.46
CA GLY A 45 12.75 11.91 21.53
C GLY A 45 13.72 11.60 20.39
N VAL A 46 14.92 11.11 20.69
CA VAL A 46 15.91 10.76 19.66
C VAL A 46 15.41 9.65 18.74
N LEU A 47 14.87 8.56 19.28
CA LEU A 47 14.35 7.46 18.48
C LEU A 47 13.22 7.90 17.54
N TYR A 48 12.26 8.69 18.05
CA TYR A 48 11.15 9.22 17.27
C TYR A 48 11.64 10.13 16.13
N HIS A 49 12.52 11.08 16.41
CA HIS A 49 13.02 12.02 15.41
C HIS A 49 13.88 11.33 14.35
N LEU A 50 14.69 10.35 14.73
CA LEU A 50 15.47 9.56 13.77
C LEU A 50 14.56 8.72 12.86
N SER A 51 13.54 8.06 13.41
CA SER A 51 12.58 7.30 12.58
C SER A 51 11.80 8.22 11.65
N LEU A 52 11.40 9.38 12.14
CA LEU A 52 10.69 10.39 11.36
C LEU A 52 11.58 10.95 10.24
N LEU A 53 12.85 11.22 10.51
CA LEU A 53 13.82 11.67 9.50
C LEU A 53 13.98 10.63 8.38
N ILE A 54 14.03 9.34 8.71
CA ILE A 54 14.06 8.26 7.71
C ILE A 54 12.80 8.32 6.84
N VAL A 55 11.62 8.45 7.43
CA VAL A 55 10.35 8.54 6.68
C VAL A 55 10.37 9.74 5.73
N PHE A 56 10.77 10.92 6.21
CA PHE A 56 10.82 12.12 5.38
C PHE A 56 11.82 12.03 4.24
N VAL A 57 13.08 11.67 4.54
CA VAL A 57 14.15 11.63 3.54
C VAL A 57 13.83 10.61 2.46
N PHE A 58 13.49 9.38 2.85
CA PHE A 58 13.23 8.32 1.88
C PHE A 58 11.88 8.47 1.20
N GLY A 59 10.86 9.00 1.88
CA GLY A 59 9.58 9.35 1.26
C GLY A 59 9.73 10.46 0.23
N PHE A 60 10.48 11.51 0.54
CA PHE A 60 10.83 12.57 -0.40
C PHE A 60 11.56 12.00 -1.61
N LEU A 61 12.61 11.18 -1.42
CA LEU A 61 13.34 10.56 -2.53
C LEU A 61 12.44 9.66 -3.39
N ALA A 62 11.55 8.88 -2.77
CA ALA A 62 10.59 8.04 -3.49
C ALA A 62 9.61 8.87 -4.34
N SER A 63 9.14 9.99 -3.81
CA SER A 63 8.30 10.96 -4.54
C SER A 63 9.06 11.76 -5.59
N PHE A 64 10.31 12.14 -5.34
CA PHE A 64 11.07 13.07 -6.19
C PHE A 64 11.74 12.37 -7.38
N ILE A 65 12.31 11.18 -7.16
CA ILE A 65 13.04 10.45 -8.21
C ILE A 65 12.08 10.12 -9.34
N ASN A 66 12.53 10.38 -10.57
CA ASN A 66 11.81 10.07 -11.79
C ASN A 66 12.13 8.63 -12.26
N PRO A 67 11.20 7.67 -12.12
CA PRO A 67 11.42 6.28 -12.52
C PRO A 67 11.12 6.02 -14.02
N THR A 68 11.01 7.06 -14.85
CA THR A 68 10.79 6.89 -16.31
C THR A 68 11.86 5.98 -16.90
N ASP A 69 11.40 5.09 -17.79
CA ASP A 69 12.26 4.26 -18.61
C ASP A 69 13.09 5.12 -19.57
N GLU A 70 14.41 5.07 -19.44
CA GLU A 70 15.32 5.86 -20.28
C GLU A 70 15.30 5.41 -21.74
N VAL A 71 15.03 4.12 -22.00
CA VAL A 71 14.88 3.61 -23.37
C VAL A 71 13.72 4.30 -24.07
N SER A 72 12.62 4.51 -23.35
CA SER A 72 11.43 5.19 -23.86
C SER A 72 11.71 6.65 -24.25
N LYS A 73 12.66 7.31 -23.56
CA LYS A 73 13.05 8.70 -23.87
C LYS A 73 13.85 8.84 -25.15
N LEU A 74 14.58 7.79 -25.54
CA LEU A 74 15.35 7.82 -26.78
C LEU A 74 14.44 7.86 -28.01
N ALA A 75 13.15 7.49 -27.89
CA ALA A 75 12.15 7.53 -28.96
C ALA A 75 12.56 6.83 -30.26
N LEU A 76 13.59 5.98 -30.22
CA LEU A 76 14.12 5.25 -31.35
C LEU A 76 13.44 3.89 -31.43
N VAL A 77 12.75 3.61 -32.53
CA VAL A 77 12.40 2.24 -32.94
C VAL A 77 13.61 1.69 -33.68
N LEU A 78 14.58 1.16 -32.93
CA LEU A 78 15.79 0.59 -33.53
C LEU A 78 15.47 -0.77 -34.17
N PRO A 79 15.74 -0.98 -35.47
CA PRO A 79 15.77 -2.32 -36.05
C PRO A 79 17.00 -3.04 -35.49
N GLY A 80 16.78 -4.06 -34.67
CA GLY A 80 17.85 -4.78 -33.97
C GLY A 80 17.62 -6.29 -33.95
N LYS A 81 18.71 -7.05 -33.82
CA LYS A 81 18.73 -8.53 -33.80
C LYS A 81 17.87 -9.13 -32.67
N ASN A 82 17.57 -8.34 -31.63
CA ASN A 82 16.59 -8.62 -30.58
C ASN A 82 15.70 -7.37 -30.39
N PRO A 83 14.49 -7.32 -30.97
CA PRO A 83 13.64 -6.14 -30.85
C PRO A 83 13.22 -5.92 -29.39
N LEU A 84 13.38 -4.69 -28.90
CA LEU A 84 12.82 -4.28 -27.61
C LEU A 84 11.29 -4.21 -27.71
N PRO A 85 10.56 -4.48 -26.62
CA PRO A 85 9.12 -4.24 -26.60
C PRO A 85 8.80 -2.79 -26.94
N VAL A 86 7.69 -2.57 -27.63
CA VAL A 86 7.20 -1.24 -27.98
C VAL A 86 5.99 -0.89 -27.11
N CYS A 87 5.97 0.31 -26.56
CA CYS A 87 4.77 0.86 -25.94
C CYS A 87 3.89 1.52 -27.01
N ASN A 88 2.67 1.01 -27.21
CA ASN A 88 1.74 1.56 -28.20
C ASN A 88 1.25 2.98 -27.87
N LEU A 89 1.24 3.35 -26.58
CA LEU A 89 0.80 4.67 -26.12
C LEU A 89 1.91 5.72 -26.29
N CYS A 90 3.14 5.39 -25.90
CA CYS A 90 4.29 6.28 -26.06
C CYS A 90 4.93 6.22 -27.45
N LYS A 91 4.57 5.22 -28.27
CA LYS A 91 5.16 4.92 -29.60
C LYS A 91 6.69 4.85 -29.57
N SER A 92 7.24 4.24 -28.53
CA SER A 92 8.69 4.11 -28.32
C SER A 92 9.07 2.73 -27.80
N ASN A 93 10.32 2.35 -28.05
CA ASN A 93 10.92 1.16 -27.45
C ASN A 93 11.00 1.32 -25.92
N VAL A 94 10.80 0.22 -25.21
CA VAL A 94 10.84 0.19 -23.75
C VAL A 94 11.65 -1.01 -23.26
N SER A 95 12.17 -0.90 -22.04
CA SER A 95 12.81 -1.99 -21.32
C SER A 95 11.82 -3.15 -21.11
N LYS A 96 12.32 -4.40 -21.02
CA LYS A 96 11.49 -5.61 -20.89
C LYS A 96 10.56 -5.58 -19.66
N THR A 97 11.01 -4.94 -18.59
CA THR A 97 10.28 -4.79 -17.33
C THR A 97 9.40 -3.54 -17.29
N SER A 98 9.34 -2.77 -18.37
CA SER A 98 8.58 -1.52 -18.41
C SER A 98 7.09 -1.74 -18.58
N LYS A 99 6.31 -0.87 -17.93
CA LYS A 99 4.86 -0.72 -18.13
C LYS A 99 4.50 0.75 -18.27
N HIS A 100 3.45 1.02 -19.04
CA HIS A 100 2.91 2.36 -19.18
C HIS A 100 1.96 2.66 -18.01
N CYS A 101 2.20 3.76 -17.30
CA CYS A 101 1.33 4.26 -16.25
C CYS A 101 0.44 5.37 -16.84
N GLY A 102 -0.86 5.10 -16.96
CA GLY A 102 -1.85 6.08 -17.43
C GLY A 102 -1.85 7.38 -16.61
N PRO A 103 -1.98 7.34 -15.27
CA PRO A 103 -1.97 8.55 -14.44
C PRO A 103 -0.71 9.41 -14.55
N CYS A 104 0.45 8.83 -14.89
CA CYS A 104 1.70 9.58 -15.09
C CYS A 104 2.00 9.88 -16.57
N GLU A 105 1.29 9.25 -17.49
CA GLU A 105 1.48 9.30 -18.94
C GLU A 105 2.91 8.96 -19.38
N ARG A 106 3.48 7.88 -18.83
CA ARG A 106 4.87 7.49 -19.13
C ARG A 106 5.12 6.01 -18.92
N CYS A 107 6.15 5.51 -19.58
CA CYS A 107 6.72 4.19 -19.31
C CYS A 107 7.69 4.24 -18.13
N VAL A 108 7.57 3.27 -17.24
CA VAL A 108 8.38 3.15 -16.02
C VAL A 108 9.07 1.79 -16.04
N ASP A 109 10.40 1.79 -15.91
CA ASP A 109 11.15 0.55 -15.86
C ASP A 109 11.04 -0.13 -14.48
N GLY A 110 10.93 -1.46 -14.48
CA GLY A 110 10.68 -2.25 -13.28
C GLY A 110 9.40 -1.79 -12.57
N PHE A 111 8.34 -1.54 -13.32
CA PHE A 111 7.11 -0.97 -12.80
C PHE A 111 6.50 -1.85 -11.70
N ASP A 112 6.31 -1.27 -10.52
CA ASP A 112 5.65 -1.94 -9.40
C ASP A 112 4.19 -1.50 -9.26
N HIS A 113 3.97 -0.20 -9.04
CA HIS A 113 2.64 0.39 -8.97
C HIS A 113 2.70 1.91 -9.15
N HIS A 114 1.53 2.54 -9.31
CA HIS A 114 1.37 3.97 -9.11
C HIS A 114 0.92 4.22 -7.68
N CYS A 115 1.70 4.96 -6.89
CA CYS A 115 1.39 5.25 -5.50
C CYS A 115 0.75 6.63 -5.37
N VAL A 116 -0.51 6.66 -4.99
CA VAL A 116 -1.28 7.90 -4.78
C VAL A 116 -0.75 8.75 -3.62
N TRP A 117 -0.14 8.10 -2.61
CA TRP A 117 0.48 8.77 -1.46
C TRP A 117 1.77 9.50 -1.81
N LEU A 118 2.55 8.92 -2.73
CA LEU A 118 3.75 9.56 -3.27
C LEU A 118 3.42 10.48 -4.46
N ASN A 119 2.21 10.37 -5.00
CA ASN A 119 1.76 10.94 -6.28
C ASN A 119 2.75 10.62 -7.42
N ASN A 120 3.39 9.46 -7.35
CA ASN A 120 4.47 9.05 -8.25
C ASN A 120 4.38 7.55 -8.51
N CYS A 121 5.01 7.08 -9.60
CA CYS A 121 5.19 5.65 -9.79
C CYS A 121 6.29 5.13 -8.86
N VAL A 122 6.13 3.90 -8.39
CA VAL A 122 7.21 3.11 -7.81
C VAL A 122 7.71 2.17 -8.90
N GLY A 123 9.00 2.29 -9.23
CA GLY A 123 9.68 1.46 -10.21
C GLY A 123 11.13 1.23 -9.81
N ARG A 124 11.95 0.66 -10.70
CA ARG A 124 13.32 0.22 -10.39
C ARG A 124 14.17 1.29 -9.71
N LYS A 125 14.09 2.54 -10.19
CA LYS A 125 14.94 3.65 -9.73
C LYS A 125 14.60 4.15 -8.32
N ASN A 126 13.36 4.01 -7.88
CA ASN A 126 12.91 4.56 -6.58
C ASN A 126 12.34 3.51 -5.61
N TYR A 127 12.26 2.24 -6.01
CA TYR A 127 11.75 1.15 -5.17
C TYR A 127 12.47 1.04 -3.83
N LYS A 128 13.81 1.15 -3.81
CA LYS A 128 14.59 1.09 -2.57
C LYS A 128 14.17 2.19 -1.59
N HIS A 129 13.95 3.41 -2.07
CA HIS A 129 13.54 4.53 -1.24
C HIS A 129 12.11 4.37 -0.72
N PHE A 130 11.20 3.92 -1.58
CA PHE A 130 9.84 3.56 -1.17
C PHE A 130 9.87 2.50 -0.04
N PHE A 131 10.61 1.42 -0.22
CA PHE A 131 10.68 0.34 0.76
C PHE A 131 11.26 0.81 2.11
N ILE A 132 12.33 1.62 2.08
CA ILE A 132 12.91 2.18 3.31
C ILE A 132 11.94 3.15 3.98
N SER A 133 11.24 3.99 3.23
CA SER A 133 10.22 4.88 3.81
C SER A 133 9.06 4.11 4.46
N LEU A 134 8.66 2.98 3.87
CA LEU A 134 7.61 2.11 4.42
C LEU A 134 8.07 1.40 5.70
N ALA A 135 9.30 0.89 5.71
CA ALA A 135 9.89 0.29 6.91
C ALA A 135 10.09 1.33 8.02
N GLY A 136 10.53 2.54 7.67
CA GLY A 136 10.63 3.67 8.59
C GLY A 136 9.28 4.07 9.17
N LEU A 137 8.21 4.07 8.35
CA LEU A 137 6.86 4.37 8.80
C LEU A 137 6.36 3.30 9.78
N PHE A 138 6.57 2.02 9.47
CA PHE A 138 6.23 0.92 10.38
C PHE A 138 6.95 1.05 11.73
N MET A 139 8.25 1.34 11.71
CA MET A 139 9.05 1.56 12.92
C MET A 139 8.57 2.78 13.71
N ASN A 140 8.33 3.91 13.05
CA ASN A 140 7.84 5.13 13.68
C ASN A 140 6.46 4.92 14.31
N SER A 141 5.56 4.22 13.64
CA SER A 141 4.24 3.88 14.18
C SER A 141 4.37 2.96 15.41
N GLY A 142 5.30 2.01 15.39
CA GLY A 142 5.59 1.16 16.56
C GLY A 142 6.06 1.97 17.76
N ILE A 143 6.99 2.91 17.54
CA ILE A 143 7.49 3.84 18.55
C ILE A 143 6.34 4.65 19.17
N VAL A 144 5.51 5.27 18.33
CA VAL A 144 4.35 6.06 18.78
C VAL A 144 3.38 5.23 19.61
N VAL A 145 3.04 4.02 19.15
CA VAL A 145 2.15 3.09 19.87
C VAL A 145 2.72 2.72 21.23
N THR A 146 4.01 2.38 21.29
CA THR A 146 4.68 2.03 22.54
C THR A 146 4.66 3.21 23.52
N PHE A 147 5.01 4.42 23.08
CA PHE A 147 5.05 5.58 23.98
C PHE A 147 3.66 5.99 24.47
N ALA A 148 2.67 6.03 23.58
CA ALA A 148 1.30 6.34 23.97
C ALA A 148 0.76 5.29 24.97
N LEU A 149 1.05 4.00 24.74
CA LEU A 149 0.65 2.95 25.67
C LEU A 149 1.35 3.07 27.02
N SER A 150 2.65 3.36 27.05
CA SER A 150 3.41 3.60 28.28
C SER A 150 2.81 4.74 29.09
N LEU A 151 2.50 5.88 28.46
CA LEU A 151 1.87 7.02 29.14
C LEU A 151 0.48 6.70 29.69
N LEU A 152 -0.32 5.91 28.96
CA LEU A 152 -1.62 5.46 29.47
C LEU A 152 -1.46 4.55 30.69
N ILE A 153 -0.49 3.63 30.68
CA ILE A 153 -0.19 2.76 31.82
C ILE A 153 0.31 3.60 33.00
N ASP A 154 1.22 4.55 32.78
CA ASP A 154 1.77 5.40 33.83
C ASP A 154 0.70 6.29 34.44
N TYR A 155 -0.23 6.82 33.64
CA TYR A 155 -1.41 7.53 34.15
C TYR A 155 -2.26 6.65 35.09
N THR A 156 -2.39 5.34 34.81
CA THR A 156 -3.12 4.44 35.73
C THR A 156 -2.38 4.13 37.03
N LYS A 157 -1.05 4.19 37.04
CA LYS A 157 -0.21 3.82 38.20
C LYS A 157 0.16 5.03 39.06
N ASN A 158 0.52 6.12 38.41
CA ASN A 158 1.12 7.33 39.00
C ASN A 158 0.23 8.56 38.73
N LYS A 159 -1.08 8.41 38.89
CA LYS A 159 -2.08 9.41 38.50
C LYS A 159 -1.76 10.82 39.00
N LYS A 160 -1.42 10.99 40.28
CA LYS A 160 -1.19 12.31 40.89
C LYS A 160 0.01 13.03 40.26
N GLU A 161 1.11 12.32 40.08
CA GLU A 161 2.34 12.85 39.48
C GLU A 161 2.11 13.29 38.03
N ILE A 162 1.42 12.46 37.24
CA ILE A 162 1.05 12.83 35.86
C ILE A 162 0.07 14.01 35.85
N GLU A 163 -0.92 14.04 36.75
CA GLU A 163 -1.85 15.16 36.86
C GLU A 163 -1.13 16.47 37.20
N GLU A 164 -0.14 16.46 38.09
CA GLU A 164 0.68 17.63 38.42
C GLU A 164 1.49 18.13 37.22
N ILE A 165 2.22 17.23 36.54
CA ILE A 165 3.03 17.56 35.35
C ILE A 165 2.18 18.14 34.22
N ILE A 166 0.98 17.58 34.01
CA ILE A 166 0.10 17.97 32.90
C ILE A 166 -0.74 19.19 33.24
N HIS A 167 -1.24 19.35 34.47
CA HIS A 167 -2.10 20.47 34.86
C HIS A 167 -1.39 21.83 34.71
N GLU A 168 -0.07 21.87 34.86
CA GLU A 168 0.72 23.08 34.59
C GLU A 168 0.76 23.47 33.10
N ARG A 169 0.49 22.53 32.20
CA ARG A 169 0.63 22.72 30.74
C ARG A 169 -0.72 22.79 30.04
N GLU A 170 -1.62 21.85 30.34
CA GLU A 170 -2.85 21.61 29.59
C GLU A 170 -3.97 21.04 30.47
N ASN A 171 -5.19 21.03 29.93
CA ASN A 171 -6.31 20.35 30.57
C ASN A 171 -6.11 18.82 30.53
N ILE A 172 -6.06 18.18 31.70
CA ILE A 172 -5.83 16.73 31.81
C ILE A 172 -6.79 15.87 30.97
N LYS A 173 -8.07 16.23 30.88
CA LYS A 173 -9.05 15.46 30.10
C LYS A 173 -8.77 15.56 28.60
N ALA A 174 -8.36 16.75 28.14
CA ALA A 174 -7.98 16.96 26.75
C ALA A 174 -6.69 16.19 26.41
N TRP A 175 -5.70 16.22 27.31
CA TRP A 175 -4.45 15.48 27.15
C TRP A 175 -4.69 13.97 27.07
N ILE A 176 -5.48 13.39 27.97
CA ILE A 176 -5.82 11.95 27.93
C ILE A 176 -6.54 11.60 26.62
N ALA A 177 -7.52 12.41 26.21
CA ALA A 177 -8.23 12.18 24.95
C ALA A 177 -7.26 12.22 23.74
N GLN A 178 -6.33 13.17 23.75
CA GLN A 178 -5.31 13.30 22.71
C GLN A 178 -4.35 12.10 22.68
N VAL A 179 -3.91 11.59 23.83
CA VAL A 179 -3.06 10.38 23.91
C VAL A 179 -3.82 9.13 23.42
N ILE A 180 -5.12 8.99 23.73
CA ILE A 180 -5.96 7.89 23.24
C ILE A 180 -6.11 7.96 21.71
N ILE A 181 -6.37 9.16 21.16
CA ILE A 181 -6.46 9.37 19.71
C ILE A 181 -5.13 9.00 19.05
N LEU A 182 -4.01 9.43 19.64
CA LEU A 182 -2.66 9.13 19.16
C LEU A 182 -2.38 7.63 19.14
N PHE A 183 -2.75 6.92 20.22
CA PHE A 183 -2.63 5.47 20.32
C PHE A 183 -3.46 4.77 19.24
N GLY A 184 -4.74 5.12 19.10
CA GLY A 184 -5.63 4.53 18.09
C GLY A 184 -5.13 4.76 16.67
N TYR A 185 -4.74 5.99 16.35
CA TYR A 185 -4.13 6.32 15.06
C TYR A 185 -2.81 5.54 14.83
N GLY A 186 -1.94 5.48 15.84
CA GLY A 186 -0.69 4.73 15.79
C GLY A 186 -0.91 3.24 15.50
N VAL A 187 -1.89 2.61 16.15
CA VAL A 187 -2.24 1.19 15.93
C VAL A 187 -2.74 0.99 14.50
N ILE A 188 -3.65 1.84 14.01
CA ILE A 188 -4.16 1.74 12.63
C ILE A 188 -3.00 1.89 11.64
N SER A 189 -2.14 2.89 11.83
CA SER A 189 -0.97 3.12 10.99
C SER A 189 0.00 1.94 11.01
N LEU A 190 0.26 1.35 12.18
CA LEU A 190 1.13 0.19 12.35
C LEU A 190 0.58 -1.05 11.61
N LEU A 191 -0.72 -1.32 11.72
CA LEU A 191 -1.36 -2.44 11.03
C LEU A 191 -1.35 -2.28 9.51
N LEU A 192 -1.69 -1.08 9.01
CA LEU A 192 -1.71 -0.80 7.58
C LEU A 192 -0.30 -0.84 6.97
N SER A 193 0.67 -0.16 7.59
CA SER A 193 2.05 -0.15 7.13
C SER A 193 2.71 -1.53 7.27
N GLY A 194 2.41 -2.26 8.34
CA GLY A 194 2.87 -3.64 8.55
C GLY A 194 2.35 -4.58 7.46
N ASN A 195 1.04 -4.58 7.20
CA ASN A 195 0.44 -5.39 6.14
C ASN A 195 1.10 -5.11 4.77
N LEU A 196 1.30 -3.84 4.42
CA LEU A 196 1.96 -3.47 3.18
C LEU A 196 3.45 -3.89 3.17
N LEU A 197 4.17 -3.71 4.28
CA LEU A 197 5.58 -4.07 4.40
C LEU A 197 5.78 -5.57 4.23
N PHE A 198 5.02 -6.39 4.96
CA PHE A 198 5.10 -7.85 4.85
C PHE A 198 4.68 -8.34 3.46
N PHE A 199 3.69 -7.70 2.84
CA PHE A 199 3.33 -7.98 1.46
C PHE A 199 4.51 -7.73 0.50
N HIS A 200 5.21 -6.60 0.62
CA HIS A 200 6.39 -6.31 -0.21
C HIS A 200 7.59 -7.21 0.09
N ILE A 201 7.78 -7.64 1.35
CA ILE A 201 8.79 -8.65 1.71
C ILE A 201 8.46 -9.98 1.00
N TRP A 202 7.21 -10.42 1.06
CA TRP A 202 6.75 -11.63 0.39
C TRP A 202 6.90 -11.55 -1.13
N LEU A 203 6.53 -10.42 -1.76
CA LEU A 203 6.73 -10.21 -3.19
C LEU A 203 8.21 -10.30 -3.59
N LYS A 204 9.09 -9.67 -2.82
CA LYS A 204 10.53 -9.72 -3.06
C LYS A 204 11.08 -11.15 -2.94
N TRP A 205 10.62 -11.91 -1.95
CA TRP A 205 10.98 -13.31 -1.80
C TRP A 205 10.53 -14.17 -3.00
N LYS A 206 9.38 -13.84 -3.60
CA LYS A 206 8.89 -14.49 -4.83
C LYS A 206 9.49 -13.92 -6.13
N GLY A 207 10.33 -12.89 -6.06
CA GLY A 207 10.88 -12.21 -7.24
C GLY A 207 9.81 -11.54 -8.11
N LEU A 208 8.71 -11.07 -7.51
CA LEU A 208 7.58 -10.45 -8.21
C LEU A 208 7.49 -8.96 -7.89
N THR A 209 6.99 -8.18 -8.85
CA THR A 209 6.44 -6.85 -8.57
C THR A 209 4.97 -6.96 -8.14
N THR A 210 4.45 -5.90 -7.52
CA THR A 210 3.01 -5.77 -7.21
C THR A 210 2.17 -5.90 -8.48
N PHE A 211 2.61 -5.26 -9.56
CA PHE A 211 1.97 -5.37 -10.87
C PHE A 211 1.89 -6.81 -11.35
N ASP A 212 3.00 -7.56 -11.29
CA ASP A 212 3.04 -8.96 -11.73
C ASP A 212 2.09 -9.84 -10.91
N TYR A 213 2.06 -9.65 -9.58
CA TYR A 213 1.13 -10.34 -8.69
C TYR A 213 -0.33 -10.06 -9.07
N LEU A 214 -0.70 -8.79 -9.23
CA LEU A 214 -2.07 -8.39 -9.58
C LEU A 214 -2.48 -8.90 -10.96
N MET A 215 -1.56 -8.89 -11.93
CA MET A 215 -1.83 -9.41 -13.27
C MET A 215 -1.98 -10.93 -13.28
N LYS A 216 -1.16 -11.67 -12.52
CA LYS A 216 -1.34 -13.12 -12.34
C LYS A 216 -2.68 -13.43 -11.70
N ARG A 217 -3.04 -12.73 -10.62
CA ARG A 217 -4.34 -12.89 -9.95
C ARG A 217 -5.52 -12.57 -10.87
N ARG A 218 -5.45 -11.51 -11.67
CA ARG A 218 -6.49 -11.16 -12.66
C ARG A 218 -6.65 -12.23 -13.73
N LYS A 219 -5.55 -12.81 -14.22
CA LYS A 219 -5.59 -13.92 -15.18
C LYS A 219 -6.21 -15.17 -14.57
N GLY A 220 -5.79 -15.56 -13.35
CA GLY A 220 -6.38 -16.68 -12.62
C GLY A 220 -7.88 -16.51 -12.41
N ASN A 221 -8.34 -15.35 -11.93
CA ASN A 221 -9.77 -15.07 -11.75
C ASN A 221 -10.56 -15.15 -13.07
N LYS A 222 -9.97 -14.76 -14.20
CA LYS A 222 -10.62 -14.92 -15.52
C LYS A 222 -10.74 -16.38 -15.92
N LEU A 223 -9.68 -17.17 -15.72
CA LEU A 223 -9.68 -18.60 -16.03
C LEU A 223 -10.72 -19.35 -15.18
N ASN A 224 -10.72 -19.12 -13.86
CA ASN A 224 -11.71 -19.72 -12.96
C ASN A 224 -13.15 -19.33 -13.32
N LYS A 225 -13.37 -18.10 -13.81
CA LYS A 225 -14.69 -17.66 -14.28
C LYS A 225 -15.12 -18.40 -15.56
N VAL A 226 -14.19 -18.65 -16.49
CA VAL A 226 -14.48 -19.41 -17.71
C VAL A 226 -14.74 -20.87 -17.38
N GLU A 227 -13.96 -21.47 -16.48
CA GLU A 227 -14.13 -22.85 -16.03
C GLU A 227 -15.49 -23.05 -15.34
N ASN A 228 -15.84 -22.21 -14.36
CA ASN A 228 -17.14 -22.27 -13.69
C ASN A 228 -18.31 -22.09 -14.68
N ASN A 229 -18.18 -21.21 -15.67
CA ASN A 229 -19.20 -21.04 -16.71
C ASN A 229 -19.35 -22.32 -17.57
N ASN A 230 -18.24 -22.96 -17.94
CA ASN A 230 -18.27 -24.20 -18.70
C ASN A 230 -18.89 -25.34 -17.89
N ASP A 231 -18.56 -25.48 -16.61
CA ASP A 231 -19.16 -26.49 -15.71
C ASP A 231 -20.67 -26.29 -15.57
N THR A 232 -21.12 -25.04 -15.49
CA THR A 232 -22.55 -24.69 -15.45
C THR A 232 -23.26 -25.10 -16.74
N VAL A 233 -22.62 -24.89 -17.91
CA VAL A 233 -23.17 -25.29 -19.21
C VAL A 233 -23.23 -26.81 -19.34
N ILE A 234 -22.16 -27.53 -18.95
CA ILE A 234 -22.11 -28.99 -19.00
C ILE A 234 -23.20 -29.59 -18.11
N LYS A 235 -23.35 -29.09 -16.88
CA LYS A 235 -24.38 -29.54 -15.96
C LYS A 235 -25.79 -29.31 -16.51
N GLY A 236 -26.04 -28.16 -17.14
CA GLY A 236 -27.31 -27.89 -17.81
C GLY A 236 -27.59 -28.84 -18.97
N TYR A 237 -26.57 -29.22 -19.75
CA TYR A 237 -26.72 -30.22 -20.81
C TYR A 237 -27.02 -31.63 -20.25
N GLU A 238 -26.31 -32.06 -19.21
CA GLU A 238 -26.56 -33.34 -18.54
C GLU A 238 -27.99 -33.43 -17.98
N ASP A 239 -28.51 -32.34 -17.42
CA ASP A 239 -29.87 -32.28 -16.88
C ASP A 239 -30.92 -32.37 -18.01
N ILE A 240 -30.67 -31.77 -19.18
CA ILE A 240 -31.54 -31.89 -20.37
C ILE A 240 -31.55 -33.33 -20.88
N VAL A 241 -30.38 -33.97 -21.04
CA VAL A 241 -30.27 -35.35 -21.52
C VAL A 241 -30.99 -36.33 -20.58
N LYS A 242 -30.81 -36.19 -19.25
CA LYS A 242 -31.55 -36.98 -18.27
C LYS A 242 -33.07 -36.73 -18.36
N GLY A 243 -33.48 -35.49 -18.59
CA GLY A 243 -34.89 -35.14 -18.83
C GLY A 243 -35.47 -35.85 -20.06
N GLU A 244 -34.75 -35.88 -21.18
CA GLU A 244 -35.18 -36.56 -22.40
C GLU A 244 -35.22 -38.09 -22.25
N GLU A 245 -34.25 -38.69 -21.56
CA GLU A 245 -34.24 -40.14 -21.27
C GLU A 245 -35.44 -40.56 -20.42
N THR A 246 -35.80 -39.77 -19.40
CA THR A 246 -36.97 -40.07 -18.55
C THR A 246 -38.29 -39.96 -19.31
N LEU A 247 -38.43 -38.96 -20.19
CA LEU A 247 -39.61 -38.80 -21.04
C LEU A 247 -39.75 -39.94 -22.07
N ASN A 248 -38.63 -40.35 -22.68
CA ASN A 248 -38.62 -41.45 -23.64
C ASN A 248 -38.95 -42.79 -22.97
N TYR A 249 -38.44 -43.06 -21.76
CA TYR A 249 -38.79 -44.24 -20.98
C TYR A 249 -40.30 -44.29 -20.65
N SER A 250 -40.88 -43.19 -20.16
CA SER A 250 -42.31 -43.09 -19.88
C SER A 250 -43.18 -43.28 -21.14
N SER A 251 -42.75 -42.76 -22.28
CA SER A 251 -43.47 -42.90 -23.56
C SER A 251 -43.48 -44.34 -24.09
N ASN A 252 -42.38 -45.10 -23.91
CA ASN A 252 -42.30 -46.51 -24.32
C ASN A 252 -43.06 -47.45 -23.39
N THR A 253 -43.13 -47.16 -22.08
CA THR A 253 -43.95 -47.95 -21.14
C THR A 253 -45.45 -47.86 -21.41
N ASN A 254 -45.92 -46.77 -22.02
CA ASN A 254 -47.33 -46.62 -22.40
C ASN A 254 -47.69 -47.27 -23.74
N LYS A 255 -46.72 -47.59 -24.60
CA LYS A 255 -46.97 -48.25 -25.90
C LYS A 255 -47.06 -49.78 -25.82
N ASN A 256 -46.52 -50.41 -24.77
CA ASN A 256 -46.57 -51.87 -24.58
C ASN A 256 -47.79 -52.36 -23.77
N LYS A 257 -48.86 -51.58 -23.70
CA LYS A 257 -50.06 -51.87 -22.87
C LYS A 257 -51.35 -52.17 -23.65
N TYR A 258 -51.26 -52.41 -24.97
CA TYR A 258 -52.39 -52.82 -25.81
C TYR A 258 -52.02 -54.02 -26.67
#